data_AF-A0A973UPK2-F1
#
_entry.id   AF-A0A973UPK2-F1
#
_cell.length_a   1.000
_cell.length_b   1.000
_cell.length_c   1.000
_cell.angle_alpha   90.00
_cell.angle_beta   90.00
_cell.angle_gamma   90.00
#
_symmetry.space_group_name_H-M   'P 1'
#
loop_
_entity.id
_entity.type
_entity.pdbx_description
1 polymer ?
#
loop_
_entity_poly.entity_id
_entity_poly.type
_entity_poly.pdbx_seq_one_letter_code
_entity_poly.pdbx_strand_id
1 'polypeptide(L)'
;TLLTDQATTDSRVSELEEWASELGGADAQPPLGSSEFDPRRDTVSTLVHRTWTVPPAQAYTLVTETPALFHCGVHEVLLAALAGAVARRRPEFAGGVLVEVEGHGREPAPGTDLSRTVGWFTSSHPVRLDVTGVDLDEVLDGGSAAGLLLKDVKEQVRSVPGGDALGYGLLRYLNSRTGAVLSELPSPQIGFNYLGRFTTGDRKSAQAAEAWQLAGQTAIGGSAAPRMPALHTLEAAAVVHDGPDGPELKLTLSRPARLLDESAVEELGRAWLALLAGFAAHTTSPAAGGHTSSDFPLVALAQDEVDELEAGFTGGVS
;
A
#
# COMPACT_ATOMS: atom_id res chain seq x y z
N THR A 1 -14.97 -24.31 -10.47
CA THR A 1 -13.88 -23.69 -11.28
C THR A 1 -12.63 -23.75 -10.45
N LEU A 2 -11.42 -23.69 -11.02
CA LEU A 2 -10.17 -23.83 -10.25
C LEU A 2 -10.17 -23.00 -8.95
N LEU A 3 -10.56 -21.72 -9.03
CA LEU A 3 -10.63 -20.82 -7.87
C LEU A 3 -11.76 -21.20 -6.90
N THR A 4 -12.95 -21.58 -7.39
CA THR A 4 -14.05 -22.07 -6.53
C THR A 4 -13.64 -23.32 -5.77
N ASP A 5 -12.90 -24.23 -6.42
CA ASP A 5 -12.46 -25.48 -5.81
C ASP A 5 -11.39 -25.18 -4.75
N GLN A 6 -10.42 -24.31 -5.07
CA GLN A 6 -9.38 -23.84 -4.14
C GLN A 6 -9.99 -23.16 -2.90
N ALA A 7 -11.03 -22.34 -3.07
CA ALA A 7 -11.71 -21.62 -1.98
C ALA A 7 -12.34 -22.55 -0.92
N THR A 8 -12.49 -23.84 -1.22
CA THR A 8 -13.08 -24.84 -0.31
C THR A 8 -12.06 -25.84 0.26
N THR A 9 -10.78 -25.70 -0.07
CA THR A 9 -9.72 -26.55 0.48
C THR A 9 -9.51 -26.26 1.96
N ASP A 10 -9.16 -27.28 2.75
CA ASP A 10 -8.93 -27.14 4.19
C ASP A 10 -7.86 -26.09 4.51
N SER A 11 -6.79 -26.03 3.70
CA SER A 11 -5.73 -25.03 3.82
C SER A 11 -6.22 -23.60 3.66
N ARG A 12 -7.18 -23.34 2.76
CA ARG A 12 -7.75 -22.00 2.60
C ARG A 12 -8.73 -21.69 3.72
N VAL A 13 -9.57 -22.67 4.07
CA VAL A 13 -10.57 -22.48 5.12
C VAL A 13 -9.92 -22.23 6.47
N SER A 14 -8.73 -22.78 6.75
CA SER A 14 -7.99 -22.49 7.98
C SER A 14 -7.51 -21.04 8.10
N GLU A 15 -7.37 -20.30 6.99
CA GLU A 15 -6.97 -18.88 7.00
C GLU A 15 -8.10 -17.97 7.54
N LEU A 16 -9.33 -18.48 7.70
CA LEU A 16 -10.50 -17.67 8.08
C LEU A 16 -10.29 -16.92 9.40
N GLU A 17 -9.71 -17.57 10.41
CA GLU A 17 -9.52 -16.97 11.74
C GLU A 17 -8.49 -15.84 11.70
N GLU A 18 -7.41 -16.03 10.95
CA GLU A 18 -6.38 -15.01 10.72
C GLU A 18 -6.96 -13.81 9.96
N TRP A 19 -7.71 -14.03 8.87
CA TRP A 19 -8.40 -12.95 8.15
C TRP A 19 -9.44 -12.23 9.01
N ALA A 20 -10.16 -12.94 9.88
CA ALA A 20 -11.11 -12.32 10.80
C ALA A 20 -10.40 -11.45 11.85
N SER A 21 -9.24 -11.90 12.35
CA SER A 21 -8.40 -11.13 13.25
C SER A 21 -7.86 -9.86 12.58
N GLU A 22 -7.44 -9.96 11.31
CA GLU A 22 -6.94 -8.83 10.52
C GLU A 22 -7.99 -7.71 10.38
N LEU A 23 -9.23 -8.09 10.06
CA LEU A 23 -10.36 -7.16 9.98
C LEU A 23 -10.76 -6.59 11.35
N GLY A 24 -10.61 -7.38 12.40
CA GLY A 24 -11.00 -7.01 13.77
C GLY A 24 -12.52 -6.97 13.99
N GLY A 25 -12.93 -6.51 15.17
CA GLY A 25 -14.34 -6.33 15.54
C GLY A 25 -14.94 -5.01 15.05
N ALA A 26 -16.27 -4.84 15.20
CA ALA A 26 -16.97 -3.62 14.77
C ALA A 26 -16.41 -2.32 15.37
N ASP A 27 -15.89 -2.36 16.60
CA ASP A 27 -15.28 -1.21 17.27
C ASP A 27 -13.80 -0.99 16.90
N ALA A 28 -13.21 -1.88 16.09
CA ALA A 28 -11.79 -1.86 15.76
C ALA A 28 -11.41 -0.88 14.66
N GLN A 29 -12.37 -0.09 14.14
CA GLN A 29 -12.12 0.90 13.10
C GLN A 29 -12.97 2.16 13.29
N PRO A 30 -12.37 3.27 13.74
CA PRO A 30 -13.05 4.56 13.81
C PRO A 30 -13.53 5.03 12.42
N PRO A 31 -14.61 5.82 12.33
CA PRO A 31 -14.99 6.47 11.07
C PRO A 31 -13.88 7.39 10.55
N LEU A 32 -13.49 7.19 9.29
CA LEU A 32 -12.51 8.02 8.60
C LEU A 32 -13.14 9.36 8.23
N GLY A 33 -14.35 9.31 7.65
CA GLY A 33 -15.10 10.47 7.19
C GLY A 33 -16.05 11.06 8.25
N SER A 34 -16.58 12.24 7.93
CA SER A 34 -17.60 12.95 8.72
C SER A 34 -19.00 12.34 8.63
N SER A 35 -19.18 11.34 7.77
CA SER A 35 -20.43 10.62 7.56
C SER A 35 -20.14 9.20 7.10
N GLU A 36 -21.07 8.28 7.33
CA GLU A 36 -20.97 6.91 6.82
C GLU A 36 -21.00 6.86 5.30
N PHE A 37 -20.30 5.89 4.72
CA PHE A 37 -20.30 5.56 3.30
C PHE A 37 -21.68 5.01 2.88
N ASP A 38 -22.22 5.49 1.76
CA ASP A 38 -23.49 5.04 1.17
C ASP A 38 -23.28 4.76 -0.33
N PRO A 39 -23.27 3.47 -0.75
CA PRO A 39 -23.05 3.08 -2.15
C PRO A 39 -24.02 3.72 -3.16
N ARG A 40 -25.18 4.23 -2.72
CA ARG A 40 -26.17 4.88 -3.60
C ARG A 40 -25.86 6.36 -3.82
N ARG A 41 -25.11 6.99 -2.91
CA ARG A 41 -24.77 8.42 -2.95
C ARG A 41 -23.31 8.63 -3.32
N ASP A 42 -22.43 7.79 -2.78
CA ASP A 42 -20.99 7.80 -3.00
C ASP A 42 -20.67 6.99 -4.23
N THR A 43 -20.69 7.69 -5.35
CA THR A 43 -20.52 7.09 -6.68
C THR A 43 -19.33 7.72 -7.39
N VAL A 44 -18.90 7.11 -8.48
CA VAL A 44 -17.85 7.64 -9.37
C VAL A 44 -18.10 9.11 -9.74
N SER A 45 -19.35 9.49 -10.00
CA SER A 45 -19.70 10.88 -10.34
C SER A 45 -19.46 11.91 -9.24
N THR A 46 -19.33 11.45 -7.99
CA THR A 46 -19.10 12.28 -6.81
C THR A 46 -17.64 12.31 -6.38
N LEU A 47 -16.78 11.52 -7.05
CA LEU A 47 -15.36 11.46 -6.71
C LEU A 47 -14.68 12.79 -7.06
N VAL A 48 -13.94 13.30 -6.09
CA VAL A 48 -12.99 14.39 -6.27
C VAL A 48 -11.61 13.88 -5.90
N HIS A 49 -10.59 14.36 -6.58
CA HIS A 49 -9.21 13.95 -6.35
C HIS A 49 -8.30 15.16 -6.15
N ARG A 50 -7.24 14.93 -5.38
CA ARG A 50 -6.10 15.83 -5.23
C ARG A 50 -4.83 15.05 -5.46
N THR A 51 -3.89 15.69 -6.16
CA THR A 51 -2.62 15.07 -6.54
C THR A 51 -1.47 15.93 -6.05
N TRP A 52 -0.45 15.25 -5.53
CA TRP A 52 0.81 15.85 -5.14
C TRP A 52 1.95 15.18 -5.90
N THR A 53 2.97 15.97 -6.24
CA THR A 53 4.20 15.46 -6.82
C THR A 53 5.28 15.49 -5.75
N VAL A 54 5.91 14.35 -5.51
CA VAL A 54 7.06 14.24 -4.61
C VAL A 54 8.23 15.01 -5.24
N PRO A 55 8.97 15.85 -4.48
CA PRO A 55 10.14 16.55 -4.99
C PRO A 55 11.11 15.60 -5.71
N PRO A 56 11.63 15.96 -6.89
CA PRO A 56 12.45 15.05 -7.70
C PRO A 56 13.66 14.45 -6.96
N ALA A 57 14.31 15.25 -6.10
CA ALA A 57 15.44 14.79 -5.28
C ALA A 57 15.05 13.68 -4.30
N GLN A 58 13.81 13.68 -3.80
CA GLN A 58 13.30 12.65 -2.88
C GLN A 58 12.73 11.46 -3.64
N ALA A 59 12.11 11.70 -4.80
CA ALA A 59 11.46 10.65 -5.59
C ALA A 59 12.43 9.53 -5.95
N TYR A 60 13.64 9.86 -6.43
CA TYR A 60 14.66 8.84 -6.74
C TYR A 60 15.03 8.01 -5.51
N THR A 61 15.33 8.66 -4.39
CA THR A 61 15.67 7.99 -3.13
C THR A 61 14.56 7.03 -2.71
N LEU A 62 13.30 7.50 -2.69
CA LEU A 62 12.15 6.71 -2.24
C LEU A 62 11.81 5.52 -3.13
N VAL A 63 12.07 5.62 -4.44
CA VAL A 63 11.67 4.58 -5.40
C VAL A 63 12.82 3.68 -5.83
N THR A 64 14.05 3.96 -5.37
CA THR A 64 15.26 3.23 -5.77
C THR A 64 16.15 2.90 -4.59
N GLU A 65 16.55 3.89 -3.78
CA GLU A 65 17.53 3.70 -2.70
C GLU A 65 16.91 3.13 -1.44
N THR A 66 15.79 3.70 -0.96
CA THR A 66 15.08 3.22 0.23
C THR A 66 14.66 1.75 0.08
N PRO A 67 14.01 1.33 -1.03
CA PRO A 67 13.62 -0.06 -1.20
C PRO A 67 14.82 -1.02 -1.20
N ALA A 68 15.95 -0.60 -1.78
CA ALA A 68 17.18 -1.40 -1.79
C ALA A 68 17.82 -1.55 -0.40
N LEU A 69 17.86 -0.48 0.40
CA LEU A 69 18.45 -0.49 1.75
C LEU A 69 17.62 -1.26 2.78
N PHE A 70 16.30 -1.28 2.61
CA PHE A 70 15.36 -1.93 3.54
C PHE A 70 14.81 -3.26 3.01
N HIS A 71 15.34 -3.74 1.88
CA HIS A 71 14.94 -5.01 1.26
C HIS A 71 13.42 -5.10 1.03
N CYS A 72 12.82 -4.00 0.59
CA CYS A 72 11.38 -3.83 0.44
C CYS A 72 10.99 -3.34 -0.96
N GLY A 73 9.70 -3.27 -1.24
CA GLY A 73 9.12 -2.68 -2.43
C GLY A 73 8.67 -1.24 -2.18
N VAL A 74 8.49 -0.49 -3.27
CA VAL A 74 8.02 0.91 -3.22
C VAL A 74 6.65 1.02 -2.53
N HIS A 75 5.77 0.04 -2.71
CA HIS A 75 4.45 0.00 -2.08
C HIS A 75 4.52 -0.06 -0.54
N GLU A 76 5.49 -0.78 0.04
CA GLU A 76 5.71 -0.84 1.49
C GLU A 76 6.16 0.52 2.03
N VAL A 77 7.06 1.23 1.32
CA VAL A 77 7.47 2.61 1.65
C VAL A 77 6.27 3.57 1.65
N LEU A 78 5.42 3.46 0.62
CA LEU A 78 4.24 4.31 0.45
C LEU A 78 3.18 4.04 1.53
N LEU A 79 2.92 2.77 1.84
CA LEU A 79 1.98 2.33 2.87
C LEU A 79 2.44 2.76 4.26
N ALA A 80 3.73 2.62 4.57
CA ALA A 80 4.29 3.04 5.85
C ALA A 80 4.09 4.55 6.08
N ALA A 81 4.38 5.36 5.06
CA ALA A 81 4.15 6.80 5.14
C ALA A 81 2.65 7.15 5.18
N LEU A 82 1.79 6.39 4.51
CA LEU A 82 0.33 6.60 4.53
C LEU A 82 -0.26 6.30 5.92
N ALA A 83 0.09 5.14 6.50
CA ALA A 83 -0.36 4.74 7.83
C ALA A 83 0.09 5.74 8.89
N GLY A 84 1.37 6.15 8.86
CA GLY A 84 1.88 7.20 9.73
C GLY A 84 1.16 8.54 9.51
N ALA A 85 0.83 8.91 8.28
CA ALA A 85 0.14 10.17 8.00
C ALA A 85 -1.29 10.18 8.56
N VAL A 86 -2.01 9.05 8.43
CA VAL A 86 -3.34 8.86 9.02
C VAL A 86 -3.25 8.91 10.54
N ALA A 87 -2.37 8.12 11.15
CA ALA A 87 -2.21 8.06 12.61
C ALA A 87 -1.77 9.40 13.21
N ARG A 88 -0.85 10.14 12.57
CA ARG A 88 -0.44 11.47 13.02
C ARG A 88 -1.59 12.47 13.00
N ARG A 89 -2.48 12.37 12.02
CA ARG A 89 -3.64 13.25 11.91
C ARG A 89 -4.78 12.84 12.84
N ARG A 90 -4.92 11.54 13.07
CA ARG A 90 -5.99 10.91 13.84
C ARG A 90 -5.36 9.82 14.73
N PRO A 91 -4.83 10.18 15.91
CA PRO A 91 -4.10 9.26 16.79
C PRO A 91 -4.89 8.00 17.18
N GLU A 92 -6.22 8.02 17.12
CA GLU A 92 -7.07 6.85 17.32
C GLU A 92 -6.86 5.74 16.27
N PHE A 93 -6.23 6.04 15.14
CA PHE A 93 -5.84 5.05 14.13
C PHE A 93 -4.46 4.43 14.38
N ALA A 94 -3.68 4.91 15.36
CA ALA A 94 -2.31 4.43 15.58
C ALA A 94 -2.25 2.91 15.80
N GLY A 95 -3.22 2.33 16.50
CA GLY A 95 -3.31 0.89 16.77
C GLY A 95 -3.87 0.02 15.63
N GLY A 96 -4.06 0.58 14.42
CA GLY A 96 -4.51 -0.22 13.27
C GLY A 96 -5.25 0.58 12.21
N VAL A 97 -4.52 1.06 11.22
CA VAL A 97 -5.09 1.60 9.98
C VAL A 97 -5.43 0.42 9.07
N LEU A 98 -6.73 0.11 8.92
CA LEU A 98 -7.18 -0.95 8.02
C LEU A 98 -7.28 -0.43 6.57
N VAL A 99 -6.47 -1.01 5.68
CA VAL A 99 -6.32 -0.62 4.27
C VAL A 99 -6.61 -1.82 3.37
N GLU A 100 -7.40 -1.64 2.31
CA GLU A 100 -7.48 -2.61 1.22
C GLU A 100 -6.31 -2.39 0.27
N VAL A 101 -5.40 -3.34 0.16
CA VAL A 101 -4.20 -3.25 -0.69
C VAL A 101 -4.43 -4.01 -1.99
N GLU A 102 -4.33 -3.28 -3.11
CA GLU A 102 -4.38 -3.87 -4.45
C GLU A 102 -3.00 -4.36 -4.91
N GLY A 103 -2.96 -5.60 -5.41
CA GLY A 103 -1.82 -6.22 -6.06
C GLY A 103 -2.14 -6.62 -7.50
N HIS A 104 -1.12 -7.08 -8.24
CA HIS A 104 -1.31 -7.50 -9.64
C HIS A 104 -2.11 -8.81 -9.78
N GLY A 105 -2.24 -9.59 -8.70
CA GLY A 105 -2.98 -10.87 -8.59
C GLY A 105 -2.57 -11.93 -9.61
N ARG A 106 -1.27 -11.97 -9.93
CA ARG A 106 -0.63 -12.98 -10.80
C ARG A 106 0.22 -13.91 -9.96
N GLU A 107 -0.33 -14.31 -8.82
CA GLU A 107 0.35 -15.26 -7.94
C GLU A 107 0.58 -16.59 -8.68
N PRO A 108 1.71 -17.28 -8.44
CA PRO A 108 1.99 -18.56 -9.06
C PRO A 108 0.90 -19.59 -8.72
N ALA A 109 0.17 -20.06 -9.73
CA ALA A 109 -0.74 -21.19 -9.60
C ALA A 109 -0.16 -22.42 -10.34
N PRO A 110 -0.28 -23.65 -9.80
CA PRO A 110 0.25 -24.84 -10.45
C PRO A 110 -0.19 -24.96 -11.91
N GLY A 111 0.79 -25.10 -12.82
CA GLY A 111 0.54 -25.26 -14.25
C GLY A 111 0.00 -24.02 -14.97
N THR A 112 0.07 -22.83 -14.36
CA THR A 112 -0.46 -21.58 -14.94
C THR A 112 0.65 -20.56 -15.14
N ASP A 113 0.93 -20.21 -16.39
CA ASP A 113 1.76 -19.05 -16.74
C ASP A 113 0.85 -17.88 -17.13
N LEU A 114 0.80 -16.86 -16.27
CA LEU A 114 0.01 -15.66 -16.49
C LEU A 114 0.83 -14.53 -17.11
N SER A 115 2.14 -14.67 -17.31
CA SER A 115 3.05 -13.56 -17.65
C SER A 115 2.63 -12.74 -18.87
N ARG A 116 1.97 -13.37 -19.86
CA ARG A 116 1.52 -12.73 -21.10
C ARG A 116 0.01 -12.76 -21.30
N THR A 117 -0.75 -13.10 -20.26
CA THR A 117 -2.21 -13.17 -20.33
C THR A 117 -2.81 -11.80 -20.04
N VAL A 118 -3.70 -11.34 -20.93
CA VAL A 118 -4.47 -10.11 -20.75
C VAL A 118 -5.82 -10.46 -20.11
N GLY A 119 -6.14 -9.77 -19.03
CA GLY A 119 -7.35 -9.97 -18.24
C GLY A 119 -7.30 -9.09 -16.98
N TRP A 120 -8.40 -9.05 -16.24
CA TRP A 120 -8.44 -8.36 -14.95
C TRP A 120 -8.01 -9.34 -13.86
N PHE A 121 -6.74 -9.25 -13.46
CA PHE A 121 -6.12 -10.12 -12.47
C PHE A 121 -5.95 -9.48 -11.09
N THR A 122 -6.21 -8.17 -10.95
CA THR A 122 -6.06 -7.44 -9.68
C THR A 122 -6.63 -8.22 -8.51
N SER A 123 -5.77 -8.53 -7.54
CA SER A 123 -6.18 -9.05 -6.24
C SER A 123 -6.24 -7.89 -5.26
N SER A 124 -7.19 -7.95 -4.31
CA SER A 124 -7.23 -7.03 -3.18
C SER A 124 -7.44 -7.81 -1.89
N HIS A 125 -6.81 -7.35 -0.82
CA HIS A 125 -6.90 -7.93 0.50
C HIS A 125 -6.73 -6.85 1.57
N PRO A 126 -7.34 -7.02 2.76
CA PRO A 126 -7.15 -6.10 3.87
C PRO A 126 -5.76 -6.28 4.50
N VAL A 127 -5.17 -5.18 4.93
CA VAL A 127 -3.97 -5.12 5.78
C VAL A 127 -4.22 -4.09 6.88
N ARG A 128 -3.99 -4.47 8.13
CA ARG A 128 -4.08 -3.63 9.31
C ARG A 128 -2.68 -3.18 9.71
N LEU A 129 -2.46 -1.87 9.65
CA LEU A 129 -1.16 -1.26 9.93
C LEU A 129 -1.18 -0.60 11.30
N ASP A 130 -0.56 -1.24 12.29
CA ASP A 130 -0.26 -0.70 13.61
C ASP A 130 1.06 0.09 13.55
N VAL A 131 1.01 1.33 14.00
CA VAL A 131 2.15 2.26 14.09
C VAL A 131 2.31 2.78 15.53
N THR A 132 1.71 2.10 16.50
CA THR A 132 1.76 2.45 17.92
C THR A 132 3.20 2.41 18.42
N GLY A 133 3.58 3.43 19.19
CA GLY A 133 4.92 3.52 19.79
C GLY A 133 5.99 4.11 18.87
N VAL A 134 5.69 4.36 17.59
CA VAL A 134 6.57 5.09 16.68
C VAL A 134 6.44 6.60 16.92
N ASP A 135 7.57 7.29 17.14
CA ASP A 135 7.60 8.76 17.17
C ASP A 135 7.50 9.34 15.76
N LEU A 136 6.28 9.65 15.34
CA LEU A 136 5.99 10.16 13.99
C LEU A 136 6.55 11.57 13.75
N ASP A 137 6.89 12.35 14.78
CA ASP A 137 7.57 13.62 14.60
C ASP A 137 9.08 13.40 14.36
N GLU A 138 9.71 12.42 15.03
CA GLU A 138 11.08 11.99 14.70
C GLU A 138 11.18 11.43 13.26
N VAL A 139 10.14 10.73 12.78
CA VAL A 139 10.09 10.26 11.37
C VAL A 139 10.21 11.45 10.41
N LEU A 140 9.51 12.56 10.68
CA LEU A 140 9.52 13.75 9.83
C LEU A 140 10.90 14.41 9.77
N ASP A 141 11.64 14.35 10.87
CA ASP A 141 13.00 14.86 10.96
C ASP A 141 14.03 13.90 10.31
N GLY A 142 13.61 12.74 9.83
CA GLY A 142 14.46 11.72 9.23
C GLY A 142 15.29 10.94 10.26
N GLY A 143 14.85 10.90 11.51
CA GLY A 143 15.50 10.19 12.60
C GLY A 143 15.30 8.67 12.54
N SER A 144 15.70 7.97 13.60
CA SER A 144 15.71 6.51 13.67
C SER A 144 14.31 5.88 13.59
N ALA A 145 13.29 6.59 14.10
CA ALA A 145 11.89 6.19 13.99
C ALA A 145 11.42 5.96 12.54
N ALA A 146 12.04 6.63 11.54
CA ALA A 146 11.73 6.42 10.13
C ALA A 146 12.04 4.98 9.67
N GLY A 147 13.21 4.47 10.07
CA GLY A 147 13.61 3.10 9.78
C GLY A 147 12.73 2.08 10.51
N LEU A 148 12.41 2.34 11.78
CA LEU A 148 11.50 1.50 12.57
C LEU A 148 10.12 1.38 11.93
N LEU A 149 9.49 2.52 11.60
CA LEU A 149 8.17 2.54 10.96
C LEU A 149 8.16 1.74 9.65
N LEU A 150 9.19 1.90 8.82
CA LEU A 150 9.28 1.21 7.54
C LEU A 150 9.45 -0.31 7.74
N LYS A 151 10.31 -0.73 8.66
CA LYS A 151 10.53 -2.16 8.98
C LYS A 151 9.25 -2.79 9.56
N ASP A 152 8.59 -2.12 10.50
CA ASP A 152 7.37 -2.63 11.14
C ASP A 152 6.22 -2.78 10.14
N VAL A 153 6.01 -1.78 9.28
CA VAL A 153 4.96 -1.84 8.25
C VAL A 153 5.30 -2.86 7.17
N LYS A 154 6.57 -3.00 6.78
CA LYS A 154 7.01 -4.05 5.86
C LYS A 154 6.65 -5.43 6.38
N GLU A 155 6.95 -5.74 7.65
CA GLU A 155 6.61 -7.04 8.24
C GLU A 155 5.10 -7.27 8.30
N GLN A 156 4.31 -6.24 8.63
CA GLN A 156 2.85 -6.33 8.64
C GLN A 156 2.27 -6.58 7.24
N VAL A 157 2.75 -5.85 6.23
CA VAL A 157 2.33 -6.05 4.82
C VAL A 157 2.69 -7.44 4.31
N ARG A 158 3.79 -8.03 4.78
CA ARG A 158 4.22 -9.39 4.40
C ARG A 158 3.58 -10.50 5.21
N SER A 159 2.97 -10.19 6.34
CA SER A 159 2.29 -11.15 7.22
C SER A 159 0.89 -11.53 6.70
N VAL A 160 0.79 -11.82 5.40
CA VAL A 160 -0.48 -12.14 4.74
C VAL A 160 -0.92 -13.56 5.12
N PRO A 161 -2.14 -13.75 5.66
CA PRO A 161 -2.66 -15.08 5.99
C PRO A 161 -2.58 -16.05 4.81
N GLY A 162 -2.05 -17.25 5.06
CA GLY A 162 -1.83 -18.27 4.02
C GLY A 162 -0.69 -17.98 3.03
N GLY A 163 0.03 -16.87 3.20
CA GLY A 163 1.21 -16.51 2.42
C GLY A 163 0.93 -15.87 1.05
N ASP A 164 -0.32 -15.61 0.70
CA ASP A 164 -0.67 -14.90 -0.54
C ASP A 164 -1.95 -14.06 -0.42
N ALA A 165 -2.04 -13.03 -1.28
CA ALA A 165 -3.15 -12.10 -1.32
C ALA A 165 -4.45 -12.67 -1.93
N LEU A 166 -4.43 -13.89 -2.50
CA LEU A 166 -5.63 -14.48 -3.11
C LEU A 166 -6.58 -15.06 -2.06
N GLY A 167 -6.03 -15.51 -0.92
CA GLY A 167 -6.78 -16.16 0.16
C GLY A 167 -8.04 -15.40 0.55
N TYR A 168 -7.92 -14.10 0.83
CA TYR A 168 -9.05 -13.27 1.23
C TYR A 168 -10.18 -13.29 0.18
N GLY A 169 -9.87 -13.01 -1.08
CA GLY A 169 -10.87 -12.97 -2.16
C GLY A 169 -11.57 -14.31 -2.37
N LEU A 170 -10.83 -15.41 -2.29
CA LEU A 170 -11.37 -16.76 -2.36
C LEU A 170 -12.38 -17.02 -1.23
N LEU A 171 -12.01 -16.72 0.01
CA LEU A 171 -12.84 -16.95 1.19
C LEU A 171 -14.04 -15.99 1.25
N ARG A 172 -13.84 -14.72 0.89
CA ARG A 172 -14.86 -13.67 1.00
C ARG A 172 -15.93 -13.75 -0.07
N TYR A 173 -15.56 -14.14 -1.30
CA TYR A 173 -16.44 -14.04 -2.47
C TYR A 173 -16.78 -15.38 -3.15
N LEU A 174 -15.94 -16.41 -3.01
CA LEU A 174 -16.15 -17.69 -3.71
C LEU A 174 -16.57 -18.84 -2.79
N ASN A 175 -16.39 -18.71 -1.47
CA ASN A 175 -16.86 -19.68 -0.49
C ASN A 175 -18.03 -19.10 0.32
N SER A 176 -19.21 -19.73 0.21
CA SER A 176 -20.44 -19.23 0.82
C SER A 176 -20.45 -19.29 2.35
N ARG A 177 -19.69 -20.21 2.96
CA ARG A 177 -19.62 -20.36 4.42
C ARG A 177 -18.71 -19.30 5.04
N THR A 178 -17.49 -19.18 4.52
CA THR A 178 -16.51 -18.19 5.01
C THR A 178 -16.92 -16.78 4.60
N GLY A 179 -17.50 -16.62 3.41
CA GLY A 179 -17.97 -15.33 2.90
C GLY A 179 -19.07 -14.72 3.76
N ALA A 180 -19.97 -15.53 4.32
CA ALA A 180 -21.00 -15.07 5.25
C ALA A 180 -20.43 -14.59 6.60
N VAL A 181 -19.28 -15.10 7.04
CA VAL A 181 -18.60 -14.63 8.25
C VAL A 181 -17.87 -13.32 7.96
N LEU A 182 -17.05 -13.31 6.91
CA LEU A 182 -16.23 -12.16 6.54
C LEU A 182 -17.06 -10.95 6.07
N SER A 183 -18.31 -11.15 5.61
CA SER A 183 -19.20 -10.03 5.24
C SER A 183 -19.78 -9.26 6.42
N GLU A 184 -19.80 -9.86 7.62
CA GLU A 184 -20.31 -9.23 8.84
C GLU A 184 -19.22 -8.46 9.60
N LEU A 185 -17.96 -8.60 9.17
CA LEU A 185 -16.81 -7.90 9.74
C LEU A 185 -16.60 -6.54 9.06
N PRO A 186 -15.85 -5.62 9.69
CA PRO A 186 -15.49 -4.34 9.09
C PRO A 186 -14.87 -4.49 7.70
N SER A 187 -15.10 -3.50 6.84
CA SER A 187 -14.43 -3.38 5.55
C SER A 187 -13.46 -2.19 5.59
N PRO A 188 -12.30 -2.27 4.91
CA PRO A 188 -11.37 -1.15 4.85
C PRO A 188 -12.05 0.12 4.34
N GLN A 189 -11.78 1.25 5.02
CA GLN A 189 -12.29 2.56 4.58
C GLN A 189 -11.31 3.24 3.62
N ILE A 190 -10.07 2.76 3.56
CA ILE A 190 -8.99 3.25 2.72
C ILE A 190 -8.65 2.13 1.72
N GLY A 191 -8.72 2.43 0.43
CA GLY A 191 -8.12 1.60 -0.61
C GLY A 191 -6.74 2.14 -0.98
N PHE A 192 -5.78 1.25 -1.23
CA PHE A 192 -4.44 1.62 -1.66
C PHE A 192 -4.04 0.86 -2.92
N ASN A 193 -3.54 1.61 -3.92
CA ASN A 193 -3.01 1.03 -5.15
C ASN A 193 -1.73 1.73 -5.61
N TYR A 194 -0.64 0.97 -5.72
CA TYR A 194 0.58 1.41 -6.40
C TYR A 194 0.58 0.89 -7.84
N LEU A 195 0.38 1.80 -8.79
CA LEU A 195 0.25 1.49 -10.21
C LEU A 195 1.57 1.04 -10.87
N GLY A 196 2.67 1.08 -10.13
CA GLY A 196 3.99 0.76 -10.64
C GLY A 196 4.66 1.93 -11.34
N ARG A 197 5.61 1.57 -12.22
CA ARG A 197 6.45 2.50 -12.96
C ARG A 197 6.08 2.47 -14.43
N PHE A 198 5.94 3.65 -15.02
CA PHE A 198 5.67 3.83 -16.45
C PHE A 198 6.78 4.65 -17.07
N THR A 199 7.30 4.20 -18.22
CA THR A 199 8.22 5.02 -19.01
C THR A 199 7.45 6.09 -19.76
N THR A 200 7.84 7.34 -19.56
CA THR A 200 7.39 8.45 -20.41
C THR A 200 8.41 8.59 -21.54
N GLY A 201 7.99 8.36 -22.78
CA GLY A 201 8.86 8.53 -23.95
C GLY A 201 9.50 9.93 -23.97
N ASP A 202 10.68 10.04 -24.59
CA ASP A 202 11.50 11.27 -24.59
C ASP A 202 10.73 12.46 -25.21
N ARG A 203 10.10 13.28 -24.36
CA ARG A 203 9.40 14.51 -24.81
C ARG A 203 10.34 15.56 -25.42
N LYS A 204 11.66 15.41 -25.23
CA LYS A 204 12.70 16.34 -25.72
C LYS A 204 13.14 16.05 -27.17
N SER A 205 12.84 14.88 -27.74
CA SER A 205 13.13 14.60 -29.16
C SER A 205 11.92 14.95 -30.04
N ALA A 206 11.68 16.25 -30.22
CA ALA A 206 10.70 16.77 -31.20
C ALA A 206 11.04 16.42 -32.68
N GLN A 207 12.01 15.53 -32.94
CA GLN A 207 12.40 15.03 -34.26
C GLN A 207 11.87 13.63 -34.59
N ALA A 208 11.28 12.92 -33.63
CA ALA A 208 10.48 11.74 -33.93
C ALA A 208 9.35 11.65 -32.92
N ALA A 209 8.17 12.20 -33.27
CA ALA A 209 6.96 11.76 -32.59
C ALA A 209 6.89 10.24 -32.79
N GLU A 210 7.10 9.45 -31.74
CA GLU A 210 6.84 8.03 -31.79
C GLU A 210 5.39 7.83 -32.27
N ALA A 211 5.14 6.77 -33.06
CA ALA A 211 3.84 6.54 -33.69
C ALA A 211 2.69 6.46 -32.66
N TRP A 212 3.00 6.21 -31.39
CA TRP A 212 2.09 6.15 -30.27
C TRP A 212 2.68 6.84 -29.04
N GLN A 213 1.90 7.73 -28.43
CA GLN A 213 2.25 8.42 -27.19
C GLN A 213 1.04 8.43 -26.24
N LEU A 214 1.28 8.47 -24.94
CA LEU A 214 0.25 8.67 -23.94
C LEU A 214 -0.45 10.03 -24.18
N ALA A 215 -1.77 9.99 -24.33
CA ALA A 215 -2.61 11.17 -24.39
C ALA A 215 -3.33 11.35 -23.05
N GLY A 216 -3.23 12.55 -22.46
CA GLY A 216 -3.81 12.86 -21.15
C GLY A 216 -2.77 12.88 -20.02
N GLN A 217 -3.24 13.04 -18.79
CA GLN A 217 -2.41 13.18 -17.58
C GLN A 217 -2.46 11.95 -16.66
N THR A 218 -3.32 10.97 -16.95
CA THR A 218 -3.56 9.79 -16.11
C THR A 218 -2.80 8.57 -16.64
N ALA A 219 -2.10 7.85 -15.75
CA ALA A 219 -1.35 6.64 -16.10
C ALA A 219 -2.24 5.48 -16.57
N ILE A 220 -3.45 5.37 -16.01
CA ILE A 220 -4.49 4.43 -16.44
C ILE A 220 -5.75 5.23 -16.73
N GLY A 221 -6.23 5.15 -17.97
CA GLY A 221 -7.54 5.67 -18.37
C GLY A 221 -8.59 4.57 -18.28
N GLY A 222 -9.81 4.92 -17.89
CA GLY A 222 -10.95 4.01 -17.90
C GLY A 222 -12.26 4.78 -17.89
N SER A 223 -13.32 4.17 -18.41
CA SER A 223 -14.69 4.70 -18.26
C SER A 223 -15.40 3.87 -17.20
N ALA A 224 -15.64 4.46 -16.03
CA ALA A 224 -16.56 3.88 -15.05
C ALA A 224 -17.93 4.53 -15.20
N ALA A 225 -19.00 3.75 -15.00
CA ALA A 225 -20.35 4.29 -15.08
C ALA A 225 -20.54 5.33 -13.95
N PRO A 226 -21.10 6.53 -14.22
CA PRO A 226 -21.18 7.60 -13.21
C PRO A 226 -21.90 7.20 -11.92
N ARG A 227 -22.83 6.24 -12.00
CA ARG A 227 -23.63 5.72 -10.86
C ARG A 227 -23.02 4.50 -10.18
N MET A 228 -21.87 4.01 -10.66
CA MET A 228 -21.16 2.92 -9.98
C MET A 228 -20.73 3.43 -8.59
N PRO A 229 -20.94 2.64 -7.53
CA PRO A 229 -20.43 3.01 -6.21
C PRO A 229 -18.92 3.26 -6.27
N ALA A 230 -18.45 4.25 -5.51
CA ALA A 230 -17.04 4.31 -5.16
C ALA A 230 -16.65 3.05 -4.37
N LEU A 231 -15.37 2.68 -4.38
CA LEU A 231 -14.93 1.47 -3.67
C LEU A 231 -14.71 1.75 -2.17
N HIS A 232 -14.18 2.94 -1.86
CA HIS A 232 -13.73 3.30 -0.52
C HIS A 232 -14.13 4.72 -0.13
N THR A 233 -14.07 5.03 1.17
CA THR A 233 -14.20 6.40 1.69
C THR A 233 -13.05 7.28 1.20
N LEU A 234 -11.84 6.69 1.13
CA LEU A 234 -10.64 7.31 0.60
C LEU A 234 -9.88 6.29 -0.25
N GLU A 235 -9.45 6.68 -1.44
CA GLU A 235 -8.56 5.89 -2.29
C GLU A 235 -7.22 6.61 -2.39
N ALA A 236 -6.16 5.95 -1.95
CA ALA A 236 -4.79 6.42 -2.04
C ALA A 236 -4.08 5.69 -3.19
N ALA A 237 -3.66 6.44 -4.20
CA ALA A 237 -2.96 5.90 -5.35
C ALA A 237 -1.58 6.53 -5.50
N ALA A 238 -0.62 5.75 -5.97
CA ALA A 238 0.71 6.24 -6.31
C ALA A 238 1.15 5.71 -7.68
N VAL A 239 1.89 6.54 -8.41
CA VAL A 239 2.47 6.17 -9.70
C VAL A 239 3.82 6.82 -9.90
N VAL A 240 4.75 6.09 -10.50
CA VAL A 240 6.04 6.62 -10.93
C VAL A 240 6.06 6.75 -12.44
N HIS A 241 6.42 7.94 -12.92
CA HIS A 241 6.73 8.19 -14.31
C HIS A 241 8.23 8.35 -14.47
N ASP A 242 8.88 7.37 -15.10
CA ASP A 242 10.30 7.45 -15.43
C ASP A 242 10.49 8.36 -16.66
N GLY A 243 11.25 9.44 -16.48
CA GLY A 243 11.58 10.42 -17.50
C GLY A 243 13.09 10.68 -17.58
N PRO A 244 13.54 11.51 -18.55
CA PRO A 244 14.97 11.78 -18.77
C PRO A 244 15.65 12.49 -17.60
N ASP A 245 14.87 13.21 -16.78
CA ASP A 245 15.35 13.96 -15.63
C ASP A 245 15.20 13.17 -14.30
N GLY A 246 14.84 11.88 -14.38
CA GLY A 246 14.62 10.98 -13.23
C GLY A 246 13.16 10.57 -13.03
N PRO A 247 12.86 9.79 -11.98
CA PRO A 247 11.50 9.36 -11.67
C PRO A 247 10.65 10.51 -11.10
N GLU A 248 9.45 10.70 -11.65
CA GLU A 248 8.41 11.57 -11.09
C GLU A 248 7.40 10.71 -10.32
N LEU A 249 7.44 10.75 -8.99
CA LEU A 249 6.46 10.08 -8.13
C LEU A 249 5.26 11.00 -7.84
N LYS A 250 4.07 10.56 -8.21
CA LYS A 250 2.80 11.24 -7.92
C LYS A 250 1.95 10.44 -6.94
N LEU A 251 1.37 11.15 -5.98
CA LEU A 251 0.43 10.64 -5.00
C LEU A 251 -0.93 11.26 -5.28
N THR A 252 -1.99 10.46 -5.28
CA THR A 252 -3.35 10.93 -5.48
C THR A 252 -4.25 10.41 -4.37
N LEU A 253 -5.02 11.31 -3.77
CA LEU A 253 -6.10 10.97 -2.85
C LEU A 253 -7.43 11.26 -3.54
N SER A 254 -8.26 10.24 -3.69
CA SER A 254 -9.61 10.33 -4.25
C SER A 254 -10.65 10.02 -3.19
N ARG A 255 -11.77 10.72 -3.22
CA ARG A 255 -12.86 10.52 -2.26
C ARG A 255 -14.21 10.95 -2.83
N PRO A 256 -15.32 10.37 -2.37
CA PRO A 256 -16.64 10.99 -2.54
C PRO A 256 -16.68 12.38 -1.88
N ALA A 257 -17.24 13.36 -2.59
CA ALA A 257 -17.19 14.78 -2.23
C ALA A 257 -17.66 15.08 -0.79
N ARG A 258 -18.59 14.29 -0.27
CA ARG A 258 -19.25 14.52 1.03
C ARG A 258 -18.54 13.91 2.24
N LEU A 259 -17.67 12.92 2.06
CA LEU A 259 -17.23 12.08 3.18
C LEU A 259 -16.10 12.71 3.98
N LEU A 260 -15.15 13.34 3.28
CA LEU A 260 -14.07 14.12 3.87
C LEU A 260 -14.12 15.52 3.25
N ASP A 261 -13.81 16.56 4.01
CA ASP A 261 -13.72 17.90 3.45
C ASP A 261 -12.40 18.09 2.67
N GLU A 262 -12.25 19.24 2.03
CA GLU A 262 -11.06 19.55 1.24
C GLU A 262 -9.82 19.76 2.12
N SER A 263 -9.98 20.39 3.28
CA SER A 263 -8.89 20.62 4.24
C SER A 263 -8.31 19.31 4.77
N ALA A 264 -9.15 18.34 5.14
CA ALA A 264 -8.73 17.05 5.66
C ALA A 264 -7.90 16.27 4.62
N VAL A 265 -8.31 16.31 3.35
CA VAL A 265 -7.56 15.69 2.25
C VAL A 265 -6.25 16.43 1.97
N GLU A 266 -6.25 17.76 2.00
CA GLU A 266 -5.03 18.56 1.83
C GLU A 266 -4.03 18.30 2.96
N GLU A 267 -4.49 18.27 4.19
CA GLU A 267 -3.66 17.99 5.36
C GLU A 267 -3.11 16.56 5.35
N LEU A 268 -3.93 15.57 4.98
CA LEU A 268 -3.48 14.18 4.85
C LEU A 268 -2.45 14.02 3.72
N GLY A 269 -2.70 14.61 2.56
CA GLY A 269 -1.75 14.58 1.43
C GLY A 269 -0.41 15.24 1.78
N ARG A 270 -0.43 16.38 2.49
CA ARG A 270 0.80 17.02 3.00
C ARG A 270 1.50 16.19 4.07
N ALA A 271 0.76 15.55 4.98
CA ALA A 271 1.34 14.68 5.99
C ALA A 271 2.01 13.45 5.33
N TRP A 272 1.38 12.87 4.30
CA TRP A 272 1.94 11.77 3.53
C TRP A 272 3.22 12.16 2.81
N LEU A 273 3.23 13.32 2.13
CA LEU A 273 4.44 13.88 1.53
C LEU A 273 5.55 14.12 2.57
N ALA A 274 5.20 14.66 3.74
CA ALA A 274 6.18 15.01 4.76
C ALA A 274 6.84 13.76 5.37
N LEU A 275 6.08 12.68 5.61
CA LEU A 275 6.65 11.42 6.07
C LEU A 275 7.52 10.75 5.00
N LEU A 276 7.13 10.84 3.72
CA LEU A 276 8.00 10.40 2.62
C LEU A 276 9.28 11.23 2.56
N ALA A 277 9.23 12.54 2.80
CA ALA A 277 10.44 13.36 2.90
C ALA A 277 11.34 12.93 4.07
N GLY A 278 10.73 12.57 5.22
CA GLY A 278 11.42 11.99 6.37
C GLY A 278 12.12 10.68 6.04
N PHE A 279 11.44 9.76 5.35
CA PHE A 279 12.05 8.52 4.85
C PHE A 279 13.20 8.78 3.88
N ALA A 280 13.05 9.73 2.95
CA ALA A 280 14.11 10.09 2.03
C ALA A 280 15.34 10.66 2.77
N ALA A 281 15.12 11.51 3.78
CA ALA A 281 16.20 12.03 4.63
C ALA A 281 16.89 10.91 5.42
N HIS A 282 16.11 10.05 6.07
CA HIS A 282 16.63 8.92 6.83
C HIS A 282 17.47 7.98 5.97
N THR A 283 17.05 7.72 4.72
CA THR A 283 17.76 6.85 3.76
C THR A 283 19.22 7.27 3.53
N THR A 284 19.55 8.55 3.73
CA THR A 284 20.92 9.07 3.59
C THR A 284 21.76 8.97 4.86
N SER A 285 21.16 8.57 5.99
CA SER A 285 21.83 8.41 7.27
C SER A 285 22.71 7.14 7.28
N PRO A 286 23.87 7.16 7.97
CA PRO A 286 24.64 5.94 8.20
C PRO A 286 23.91 4.86 8.99
N ALA A 287 22.85 5.23 9.72
CA ALA A 287 22.00 4.31 10.48
C ALA A 287 20.83 3.74 9.67
N ALA A 288 20.74 4.04 8.37
CA ALA A 288 19.64 3.62 7.52
C ALA A 288 19.75 2.17 7.07
N GLY A 289 18.59 1.55 6.83
CA GLY A 289 18.46 0.23 6.24
C GLY A 289 18.45 -0.89 7.28
N GLY A 290 18.86 -2.07 6.82
CA GLY A 290 18.90 -3.29 7.60
C GLY A 290 17.73 -4.21 7.28
N HIS A 291 17.91 -5.46 7.66
CA HIS A 291 16.99 -6.54 7.35
C HIS A 291 15.88 -6.65 8.38
N THR A 292 14.83 -7.36 7.97
CA THR A 292 13.78 -7.83 8.86
C THR A 292 13.62 -9.33 8.76
N SER A 293 12.88 -9.94 9.69
CA SER A 293 12.64 -11.38 9.73
C SER A 293 12.20 -11.96 8.38
N SER A 294 11.31 -11.27 7.66
CA SER A 294 10.83 -11.72 6.34
C SER A 294 11.89 -11.76 5.23
N ASP A 295 13.08 -11.19 5.43
CA ASP A 295 14.18 -11.27 4.45
C ASP A 295 14.91 -12.62 4.49
N PHE A 296 14.67 -13.43 5.52
CA PHE A 296 15.31 -14.74 5.71
C PHE A 296 14.29 -15.89 5.67
N PRO A 297 13.58 -16.14 4.55
CA PRO A 297 12.47 -17.10 4.49
C PRO A 297 12.86 -18.57 4.74
N LEU A 298 14.16 -18.88 4.78
CA LEU A 298 14.68 -20.22 5.04
C LEU A 298 15.02 -20.47 6.53
N VAL A 299 14.95 -19.43 7.38
CA VAL A 299 15.29 -19.51 8.81
C VAL A 299 14.29 -18.67 9.61
N ALA A 300 13.70 -19.24 10.66
CA ALA A 300 12.85 -18.46 11.57
C ALA A 300 13.76 -17.65 12.50
N LEU A 301 13.97 -16.38 12.18
CA LEU A 301 14.68 -15.41 13.02
C LEU A 301 13.67 -14.38 13.55
N ALA A 302 13.69 -14.12 14.85
CA ALA A 302 13.03 -12.96 15.43
C ALA A 302 13.81 -11.68 15.10
N GLN A 303 13.15 -10.51 15.13
CA GLN A 303 13.78 -9.25 14.72
C GLN A 303 14.99 -8.89 15.59
N ASP A 304 14.96 -9.22 16.89
CA ASP A 304 16.09 -9.03 17.81
C ASP A 304 17.30 -9.89 17.44
N GLU A 305 17.07 -11.11 16.95
CA GLU A 305 18.14 -11.98 16.42
C GLU A 305 18.73 -11.42 15.12
N VAL A 306 17.90 -10.83 14.24
CA VAL A 306 18.39 -10.15 13.02
C VAL A 306 19.25 -8.94 13.39
N ASP A 307 18.77 -8.11 14.31
CA ASP A 307 19.48 -6.91 14.76
C ASP A 307 20.81 -7.27 15.45
N GLU A 308 20.84 -8.35 16.26
CA GLU A 308 22.08 -8.87 16.88
C GLU A 308 23.08 -9.35 15.82
N LEU A 309 22.63 -10.06 14.79
CA LEU A 309 23.48 -10.49 13.69
C LEU A 309 24.09 -9.30 12.95
N GLU A 310 23.30 -8.28 12.61
CA GLU A 310 23.77 -7.07 11.92
C GLU A 310 24.78 -6.28 12.77
N ALA A 311 24.54 -6.18 14.08
CA ALA A 311 25.47 -5.56 15.02
C ALA A 311 26.80 -6.35 15.13
N GLY A 312 26.74 -7.68 15.08
CA GLY A 312 27.92 -8.56 15.10
C GLY A 312 28.81 -8.44 13.86
N PHE A 313 28.23 -8.24 12.67
CA PHE A 313 28.98 -8.10 11.42
C PHE A 313 29.62 -6.71 11.26
N THR A 314 29.01 -5.66 11.81
CA THR A 314 29.58 -4.30 11.78
C THR A 314 30.77 -4.14 12.73
N GLY A 315 30.88 -4.97 13.77
CA GLY A 315 32.03 -4.98 14.70
C GLY A 315 33.26 -5.78 14.26
N GLY A 316 33.20 -6.49 13.13
CA GLY A 316 34.25 -7.43 12.67
C GLY A 316 35.27 -6.86 11.66
N VAL A 317 35.15 -5.59 11.28
CA VAL A 317 36.09 -4.93 10.35
C VAL A 317 36.86 -3.85 11.11
N SER A 318 37.94 -4.26 11.77
CA SER A 318 39.01 -3.37 12.26
C SER A 318 40.36 -4.05 12.11
#